data_AF-A0A9E5CX37-F1
#
_entry.id   AF-A0A9E5CX37-F1
#
_cell.length_a   1.000
_cell.length_b   1.000
_cell.length_c   1.000
_cell.angle_alpha   90.00
_cell.angle_beta   90.00
_cell.angle_gamma   90.00
#
_symmetry.space_group_name_H-M   'P 1'
#
loop_
_entity.id
_entity.type
_entity.pdbx_description
1 polymer ?
#
loop_
_entity_poly.entity_id
_entity_poly.type
_entity_poly.pdbx_seq_one_letter_code
_entity_poly.pdbx_strand_id
1 'polypeptide(L)'
;MTAATDTLSDTIGTRQPFDLSERLAGTINELGMQPQIDQMRDEGYTVIPNIATPEFTARLRETCKRMTQETESGAKGYSAAMLLGRDPIYEEVVLNPKIRAIVEVMVGKGAMLSQLITSVRPEGAKKL
;
A
#
# COMPACT_ATOMS: atom_id res chain seq x y z
N MET A 1 2.80 20.73 33.84
CA MET A 1 2.37 21.45 32.61
C MET A 1 3.32 21.00 31.51
N THR A 2 3.09 19.81 30.96
CA THR A 2 4.14 19.03 30.26
C THR A 2 3.52 18.21 29.13
N ALA A 3 2.62 18.83 28.35
CA ALA A 3 1.94 18.17 27.22
C ALA A 3 2.27 18.80 25.86
N ALA A 4 2.98 19.95 25.84
CA ALA A 4 3.23 20.72 24.62
C ALA A 4 4.55 20.37 23.91
N THR A 5 5.48 19.68 24.59
CA THR A 5 6.79 19.32 24.01
C THR A 5 6.78 17.99 23.25
N ASP A 6 5.81 17.12 23.53
CA ASP A 6 5.72 15.79 22.91
C ASP A 6 5.12 15.84 21.49
N THR A 7 4.30 16.85 21.22
CA THR A 7 3.60 17.03 19.93
C THR A 7 4.48 17.63 18.83
N LEU A 8 5.59 18.29 19.16
CA LEU A 8 6.48 18.92 18.18
C LEU A 8 7.61 18.00 17.69
N SER A 9 8.12 17.13 18.57
CA SER A 9 9.19 16.17 18.23
C SER A 9 8.76 15.19 17.13
N ASP A 10 7.50 14.76 17.19
CA ASP A 10 6.91 13.83 16.23
C ASP A 10 6.72 14.42 14.81
N THR A 11 6.87 15.74 14.68
CA THR A 11 6.57 16.48 13.43
C THR A 11 7.84 16.93 12.69
N ILE A 12 9.03 16.97 13.33
CA ILE A 12 10.25 17.60 12.75
C ILE A 12 11.49 16.66 12.79
N GLY A 13 11.41 15.48 13.41
CA GLY A 13 12.50 14.51 13.42
C GLY A 13 12.53 13.60 12.18
N THR A 14 13.69 13.50 11.51
CA THR A 14 13.91 12.43 10.52
C THR A 14 14.21 11.13 11.27
N ARG A 15 13.24 10.22 11.35
CA ARG A 15 13.44 8.87 11.87
C ARG A 15 14.06 7.96 10.81
N GLN A 16 14.88 7.00 11.25
CA GLN A 16 15.39 5.97 10.34
C GLN A 16 14.26 4.98 10.00
N PRO A 17 14.31 4.29 8.85
CA PRO A 17 13.40 3.17 8.59
C PRO A 17 13.41 2.19 9.78
N PHE A 18 12.23 1.68 10.15
CA PHE A 18 12.02 0.79 11.30
C PHE A 18 12.22 1.40 12.71
N ASP A 19 12.61 2.68 12.82
CA ASP A 19 12.50 3.45 14.06
C ASP A 19 11.08 4.03 14.15
N LEU A 20 10.19 3.31 14.84
CA LEU A 20 8.76 3.60 14.85
C LEU A 20 8.39 4.64 15.92
N SER A 21 7.51 5.58 15.57
CA SER A 21 6.84 6.41 16.58
C SER A 21 5.97 5.55 17.49
N GLU A 22 5.69 6.01 18.71
CA GLU A 22 4.80 5.30 19.63
C GLU A 22 3.42 5.05 19.00
N ARG A 23 2.91 6.04 18.26
CA ARG A 23 1.65 5.94 17.51
C ARG A 23 1.70 4.84 16.44
N LEU A 24 2.78 4.78 15.67
CA LEU A 24 2.94 3.79 14.60
C LEU A 24 3.14 2.40 15.19
N ALA A 25 3.95 2.27 16.24
CA ALA A 25 4.11 1.02 16.99
C ALA A 25 2.76 0.50 17.52
N GLY A 26 1.93 1.37 18.10
CA GLY A 26 0.56 1.03 18.51
C GLY A 26 -0.29 0.52 17.34
N THR A 27 -0.25 1.21 16.21
CA THR A 27 -0.97 0.81 14.98
C THR A 27 -0.51 -0.56 14.47
N ILE A 28 0.80 -0.83 14.45
CA ILE A 28 1.37 -2.11 14.01
C ILE A 28 0.94 -3.25 14.93
N ASN A 29 0.92 -3.01 16.24
CA ASN A 29 0.45 -3.98 17.23
C ASN A 29 -1.04 -4.28 17.07
N GLU A 30 -1.90 -3.27 16.92
CA GLU A 30 -3.34 -3.43 16.70
C GLU A 30 -3.65 -4.21 15.41
N LEU A 31 -2.86 -3.98 14.35
CA LEU A 31 -3.00 -4.68 13.08
C LEU A 31 -2.36 -6.08 13.08
N GLY A 32 -1.64 -6.44 14.15
CA GLY A 32 -0.93 -7.72 14.26
C GLY A 32 0.18 -7.88 13.22
N MET A 33 0.85 -6.78 12.84
CA MET A 33 1.79 -6.74 11.71
C MET A 33 3.26 -6.86 12.08
N GLN A 34 3.59 -7.01 13.37
CA GLN A 34 4.97 -7.08 13.84
C GLN A 34 5.83 -8.12 13.07
N PRO A 35 5.35 -9.36 12.82
CA PRO A 35 6.12 -10.33 12.05
C PRO A 35 6.45 -9.86 10.62
N GLN A 36 5.54 -9.14 9.97
CA GLN A 36 5.75 -8.60 8.62
C GLN A 36 6.74 -7.43 8.63
N ILE A 37 6.75 -6.62 9.69
CA ILE A 37 7.73 -5.53 9.85
C ILE A 37 9.13 -6.11 10.09
N ASP A 38 9.24 -7.13 10.94
CA ASP A 38 10.51 -7.82 11.18
C ASP A 38 11.04 -8.47 9.89
N GLN A 39 10.18 -9.19 9.16
CA GLN A 39 10.58 -9.79 7.88
C GLN A 39 10.99 -8.74 6.85
N MET A 40 10.25 -7.64 6.73
CA MET A 40 10.59 -6.56 5.81
C MET A 40 11.96 -5.94 6.13
N ARG A 41 12.30 -5.77 7.42
CA ARG A 41 13.61 -5.28 7.84
C ARG A 41 14.72 -6.25 7.48
N ASP A 42 14.50 -7.54 7.71
CA ASP A 42 15.56 -8.56 7.63
C ASP A 42 15.75 -9.08 6.19
N GLU A 43 14.68 -9.15 5.39
CA GLU A 43 14.69 -9.71 4.03
C GLU A 43 14.47 -8.66 2.91
N GLY A 44 14.04 -7.44 3.25
CA GLY A 44 13.70 -6.41 2.27
C GLY A 44 12.35 -6.62 1.55
N TYR A 45 11.59 -7.64 1.93
CA TYR A 45 10.22 -7.87 1.47
C TYR A 45 9.39 -8.59 2.54
N THR A 46 8.06 -8.53 2.41
CA THR A 46 7.16 -9.36 3.24
C THR A 46 5.86 -9.66 2.49
N VAL A 47 5.10 -10.64 3.00
CA VAL A 47 3.75 -10.96 2.55
C VAL A 47 2.76 -10.65 3.65
N ILE A 48 1.78 -9.79 3.36
CA ILE A 48 0.66 -9.50 4.26
C ILE A 48 -0.53 -10.39 3.85
N PRO A 49 -0.80 -11.48 4.59
CA PRO A 49 -1.94 -12.33 4.28
C PRO A 49 -3.25 -11.62 4.61
N ASN A 50 -4.32 -12.02 3.93
CA ASN A 50 -5.70 -11.60 4.23
C ASN A 50 -5.83 -10.07 4.37
N ILE A 51 -5.30 -9.34 3.39
CA ILE A 51 -5.34 -7.87 3.37
C ILE A 51 -6.74 -7.33 3.04
N ALA A 52 -7.55 -8.14 2.37
CA ALA A 52 -8.93 -7.85 1.97
C ALA A 52 -9.75 -9.14 1.94
N THR A 53 -11.08 -9.01 1.87
CA THR A 53 -11.97 -10.17 1.76
C THR A 53 -11.94 -10.75 0.34
N PRO A 54 -12.31 -12.04 0.16
CA PRO A 54 -12.41 -12.65 -1.17
C PRO A 54 -13.34 -11.87 -2.11
N GLU A 55 -14.45 -11.32 -1.59
CA GLU A 55 -15.41 -10.53 -2.36
C GLU A 55 -14.79 -9.22 -2.83
N PHE A 56 -14.07 -8.52 -1.95
CA PHE A 56 -13.33 -7.32 -2.32
C PHE A 56 -12.30 -7.62 -3.42
N THR A 57 -11.52 -8.68 -3.25
CA THR A 57 -10.52 -9.11 -4.23
C THR A 57 -11.15 -9.47 -5.58
N ALA A 58 -12.32 -10.13 -5.58
CA ALA A 58 -13.05 -10.44 -6.80
C ALA A 58 -13.51 -9.17 -7.53
N ARG A 59 -14.07 -8.19 -6.80
CA ARG A 59 -14.44 -6.88 -7.37
C ARG A 59 -13.22 -6.15 -7.95
N LEU A 60 -12.13 -6.08 -7.19
CA LEU A 60 -10.88 -5.44 -7.62
C LEU A 60 -10.35 -6.07 -8.90
N ARG A 61 -10.39 -7.40 -8.98
CA ARG A 61 -9.95 -8.14 -10.16
C ARG A 61 -10.76 -7.78 -11.41
N GLU A 62 -12.08 -7.75 -11.30
CA GLU A 62 -12.93 -7.43 -12.44
C GLU A 62 -12.81 -5.95 -12.84
N THR A 63 -12.67 -5.03 -11.88
CA THR A 63 -12.36 -3.62 -12.18
C THR A 63 -11.01 -3.48 -12.89
N CYS A 64 -9.96 -4.16 -12.41
CA CYS A 64 -8.65 -4.14 -13.05
C CYS A 64 -8.71 -4.61 -14.51
N LYS A 65 -9.41 -5.72 -14.79
CA LYS A 65 -9.60 -6.19 -16.17
C LYS A 65 -10.31 -5.15 -17.02
N ARG A 66 -11.42 -4.59 -16.54
CA ARG A 66 -12.18 -3.56 -17.26
C ARG A 66 -11.30 -2.34 -17.56
N MET A 67 -10.56 -1.82 -16.58
CA MET A 67 -9.64 -0.69 -16.76
C MET A 67 -8.59 -0.94 -17.85
N THR A 68 -8.01 -2.15 -17.91
CA THR A 68 -7.04 -2.47 -18.97
C THR A 68 -7.68 -2.47 -20.36
N GLN A 69 -8.95 -2.82 -20.50
CA GLN A 69 -9.66 -2.78 -21.79
C GLN A 69 -10.00 -1.36 -22.25
N GLU A 70 -10.19 -0.44 -21.30
CA GLU A 70 -10.39 1.00 -21.55
C GLU A 70 -9.07 1.72 -21.91
N THR A 71 -7.92 1.06 -21.72
CA THR A 71 -6.63 1.68 -22.06
C THR A 71 -6.42 1.71 -23.56
N GLU A 72 -6.06 2.87 -24.08
CA GLU A 72 -5.73 3.06 -25.49
C GLU A 72 -4.31 2.56 -25.81
N SER A 73 -3.98 2.43 -27.09
CA SER A 73 -2.66 2.00 -27.61
C SER A 73 -2.28 0.53 -27.33
N GLY A 74 -1.00 0.18 -27.50
CA GLY A 74 -0.47 -1.19 -27.36
C GLY A 74 -0.57 -1.78 -25.95
N ALA A 75 -0.98 -0.99 -24.95
CA ALA A 75 -1.20 -1.43 -23.58
C ALA A 75 -2.62 -2.00 -23.34
N LYS A 76 -3.52 -1.92 -24.33
CA LYS A 76 -4.90 -2.39 -24.22
C LYS A 76 -4.96 -3.86 -23.83
N GLY A 77 -5.66 -4.15 -22.74
CA GLY A 77 -5.80 -5.48 -22.16
C GLY A 77 -4.62 -5.97 -21.31
N TYR A 78 -3.55 -5.17 -21.19
CA TYR A 78 -2.34 -5.53 -20.44
C TYR A 78 -2.11 -4.65 -19.21
N SER A 79 -2.35 -3.35 -19.31
CA SER A 79 -2.11 -2.44 -18.18
C SER A 79 -3.00 -1.22 -18.24
N ALA A 80 -3.28 -0.62 -17.08
CA ALA A 80 -3.92 0.68 -16.98
C ALA A 80 -3.25 1.52 -15.88
N ALA A 81 -3.13 2.82 -16.12
CA ALA A 81 -2.54 3.81 -15.22
C ALA A 81 -3.54 4.94 -14.91
N MET A 82 -3.12 5.90 -14.07
CA MET A 82 -3.95 7.04 -13.63
C MET A 82 -5.28 6.57 -13.02
N LEU A 83 -5.20 5.58 -12.13
CA LEU A 83 -6.37 4.84 -11.64
C LEU A 83 -7.17 5.57 -10.56
N LEU A 84 -6.52 6.45 -9.79
CA LEU A 84 -7.23 7.27 -8.80
C LEU A 84 -8.23 8.19 -9.49
N GLY A 85 -9.45 8.26 -8.96
CA GLY A 85 -10.57 8.98 -9.54
C GLY A 85 -11.28 8.28 -10.70
N ARG A 86 -10.76 7.14 -11.19
CA ARG A 86 -11.42 6.35 -12.25
C ARG A 86 -12.42 5.34 -11.70
N ASP A 87 -12.15 4.79 -10.52
CA ASP A 87 -13.04 3.85 -9.84
C ASP A 87 -12.78 3.87 -8.33
N PRO A 88 -13.82 4.01 -7.47
CA PRO A 88 -13.69 4.15 -6.02
C PRO A 88 -12.92 3.00 -5.34
N ILE A 89 -12.84 1.83 -5.98
CA ILE A 89 -12.13 0.69 -5.42
C ILE A 89 -10.63 0.96 -5.26
N TYR A 90 -10.07 1.86 -6.06
CA TYR A 90 -8.66 2.20 -5.99
C TYR A 90 -8.35 3.07 -4.76
N GLU A 91 -9.26 3.97 -4.40
CA GLU A 91 -9.25 4.71 -3.14
C GLU A 91 -9.37 3.74 -1.95
N GLU A 92 -10.27 2.74 -2.02
CA GLU A 92 -10.39 1.70 -0.99
C GLU A 92 -9.07 0.93 -0.80
N VAL A 93 -8.35 0.61 -1.89
CA VAL A 93 -7.04 -0.05 -1.83
C VAL A 93 -6.01 0.84 -1.13
N VAL A 94 -5.80 2.08 -1.59
CA VAL A 94 -4.74 2.95 -1.02
C VAL A 94 -5.04 3.38 0.41
N LEU A 95 -6.31 3.38 0.82
CA LEU A 95 -6.74 3.68 2.18
C LEU A 95 -6.72 2.48 3.12
N ASN A 96 -6.39 1.28 2.64
CA ASN A 96 -6.29 0.09 3.48
C ASN A 96 -5.32 0.32 4.65
N PRO A 97 -5.75 0.08 5.92
CA PRO A 97 -4.93 0.38 7.09
C PRO A 97 -3.58 -0.34 7.10
N LYS A 98 -3.52 -1.59 6.64
CA LYS A 98 -2.28 -2.38 6.58
C LYS A 98 -1.31 -1.84 5.53
N ILE A 99 -1.83 -1.41 4.37
CA ILE A 99 -1.01 -0.77 3.31
C ILE A 99 -0.43 0.55 3.81
N ARG A 100 -1.26 1.39 4.45
CA ARG A 100 -0.80 2.68 4.96
C ARG A 100 0.24 2.53 6.08
N ALA A 101 0.04 1.56 6.98
CA ALA A 101 0.99 1.29 8.05
C ALA A 101 2.35 0.87 7.49
N ILE A 102 2.40 -0.05 6.53
CA ILE A 102 3.69 -0.48 5.96
C ILE A 102 4.36 0.63 5.14
N VAL A 103 3.60 1.44 4.41
CA VAL A 103 4.13 2.62 3.72
C VAL A 103 4.75 3.60 4.73
N GLU A 104 4.08 3.87 5.84
CA GLU A 104 4.61 4.77 6.86
C GLU A 104 5.91 4.23 7.51
N VAL A 105 5.99 2.91 7.75
CA VAL A 105 7.22 2.27 8.26
C VAL A 105 8.40 2.48 7.29
N MET A 106 8.14 2.32 5.99
CA MET A 106 9.19 2.29 4.96
C MET A 106 9.69 3.68 4.55
N VAL A 107 8.77 4.65 4.43
CA VAL A 107 9.08 5.97 3.84
C VAL A 107 8.57 7.15 4.67
N GLY A 108 8.01 6.88 5.86
CA GLY A 108 7.55 7.90 6.80
C GLY A 108 6.15 8.43 6.53
N LYS A 109 5.62 9.21 7.48
CA LYS A 109 4.24 9.75 7.48
C LYS A 109 3.95 10.72 6.33
N GLY A 110 5.00 11.32 5.75
CA GLY A 110 4.92 12.23 4.61
C GLY A 110 4.86 11.54 3.24
N ALA A 111 4.70 10.21 3.21
CA ALA A 111 4.68 9.43 1.98
C ALA A 111 3.66 9.97 0.97
N MET A 112 4.11 10.14 -0.27
CA MET A 112 3.25 10.47 -1.40
C MET A 112 3.18 9.30 -2.37
N LEU A 113 1.97 8.89 -2.72
CA LEU A 113 1.77 7.91 -3.77
C LEU A 113 2.16 8.52 -5.11
N SER A 114 3.20 7.95 -5.73
CA SER A 114 3.64 8.40 -7.05
C SER A 114 2.70 7.90 -8.16
N GLN A 115 2.43 6.59 -8.19
CA GLN A 115 1.62 5.96 -9.22
C GLN A 115 0.84 4.77 -8.65
N LEU A 116 -0.35 4.54 -9.21
CA LEU A 116 -1.13 3.32 -9.03
C LEU A 116 -1.45 2.76 -10.41
N ILE A 117 -1.00 1.53 -10.64
CA ILE A 117 -1.08 0.84 -11.94
C ILE A 117 -1.66 -0.55 -11.69
N THR A 118 -2.47 -1.00 -12.63
CA THR A 118 -2.90 -2.39 -12.71
C THR A 118 -2.28 -3.04 -13.94
N SER A 119 -1.94 -4.31 -13.82
CA SER A 119 -1.46 -5.12 -14.92
C SER A 119 -2.19 -6.47 -14.97
N VAL A 120 -2.44 -6.93 -16.19
CA VAL A 120 -2.99 -8.24 -16.49
C VAL A 120 -1.96 -8.99 -17.30
N ARG A 121 -1.54 -10.13 -16.75
CA ARG A 121 -0.66 -11.07 -17.44
C ARG A 121 -1.52 -12.13 -18.13
N PRO A 122 -1.58 -12.17 -19.47
CA PRO A 122 -2.40 -13.16 -20.16
C PRO A 122 -1.79 -14.56 -20.05
N GLU A 123 -2.65 -15.55 -20.27
CA GLU A 123 -2.23 -16.95 -20.38
C GLU A 123 -1.23 -17.11 -21.53
N GLY A 124 -0.18 -17.91 -21.31
CA GLY A 124 0.91 -18.10 -22.28
C GLY A 124 1.96 -16.98 -22.34
N ALA A 125 1.84 -15.91 -21.53
CA ALA A 125 2.87 -14.87 -21.45
C ALA A 125 4.21 -15.45 -20.95
N LYS A 126 5.29 -15.22 -21.70
CA LYS A 126 6.66 -15.69 -21.38
C LYS A 126 7.02 -15.43 -19.92
N LYS A 127 7.45 -16.48 -19.19
CA LYS A 127 7.96 -16.37 -17.82
C LYS A 127 9.04 -15.28 -17.75
N LEU A 128 8.95 -14.45 -16.70
CA LEU A 128 10.00 -13.47 -16.36
C LEU A 128 11.22 -14.21 -15.82
#